data_AF-R7QMK3-F1
#
_entry.id   AF-R7QMK3-F1
#
_cell.length_a   1.000
_cell.length_b   1.000
_cell.length_c   1.000
_cell.angle_alpha   90.00
_cell.angle_beta   90.00
_cell.angle_gamma   90.00
#
_symmetry.space_group_name_H-M   'P 1'
#
loop_
_entity.id
_entity.type
_entity.pdbx_description
1 polymer ?
#
loop_
_entity_poly.entity_id
_entity_poly.type
_entity_poly.pdbx_seq_one_letter_code
_entity_poly.pdbx_strand_id
1 'polypeptide(L)'
;MATTKSQAGDERGPSTSGNQSRGSTPSDFLKAVLGRPVVVKLNTATEYRGILTCLDGYMNIALEQTEEYENGELKNNFGDAFIRGNNVMYISAGRSA
;
A
#
# COMPACT_ATOMS: atom_id res chain seq x y z
N MET A 1 -40.26 -48.16 -34.82
CA MET A 1 -39.19 -48.21 -35.84
C MET A 1 -38.26 -47.05 -35.54
N ALA A 2 -36.98 -47.36 -35.24
CA ALA A 2 -35.83 -46.46 -35.11
C ALA A 2 -35.86 -45.37 -34.00
N THR A 3 -34.80 -44.99 -33.29
CA THR A 3 -33.44 -45.52 -33.01
C THR A 3 -32.92 -44.68 -31.83
N THR A 4 -32.15 -45.33 -30.96
CA THR A 4 -31.39 -44.84 -29.79
C THR A 4 -30.43 -43.68 -30.08
N LYS A 5 -30.13 -42.86 -29.06
CA LYS A 5 -28.83 -42.21 -28.75
C LYS A 5 -29.03 -41.28 -27.53
N SER A 6 -28.13 -41.08 -26.58
CA SER A 6 -26.90 -41.72 -26.12
C SER A 6 -26.43 -40.81 -24.98
N GLN A 7 -26.24 -41.37 -23.80
CA GLN A 7 -25.65 -40.70 -22.64
C GLN A 7 -24.13 -40.68 -22.80
N ALA A 8 -23.49 -39.51 -22.72
CA ALA A 8 -22.07 -39.33 -22.41
C ALA A 8 -21.78 -37.85 -22.13
N GLY A 9 -21.08 -37.57 -21.02
CA GLY A 9 -20.56 -36.24 -20.71
C GLY A 9 -20.34 -35.98 -19.22
N ASP A 10 -19.66 -36.86 -18.49
CA ASP A 10 -18.94 -36.48 -17.26
C ASP A 10 -17.63 -35.83 -17.71
N GLU A 11 -17.60 -34.50 -17.78
CA GLU A 11 -16.36 -33.75 -18.01
C GLU A 11 -15.96 -33.04 -16.71
N ARG A 12 -15.28 -33.79 -15.83
CA ARG A 12 -14.35 -33.17 -14.87
C ARG A 12 -13.19 -32.55 -15.66
N GLY A 13 -13.29 -31.27 -15.97
CA GLY A 13 -12.14 -30.48 -16.40
C GLY A 13 -11.15 -30.29 -15.23
N PRO A 14 -9.85 -30.53 -15.42
CA PRO A 14 -8.85 -30.21 -14.42
C PRO A 14 -8.53 -28.70 -14.42
N SER A 15 -8.53 -28.13 -13.22
CA SER A 15 -7.74 -26.98 -12.74
C SER A 15 -7.22 -25.97 -13.77
N THR A 16 -7.74 -24.75 -13.71
CA THR A 16 -6.92 -23.56 -13.91
C THR A 16 -6.69 -22.91 -12.54
N SER A 17 -5.63 -23.35 -11.87
CA SER A 17 -4.93 -22.52 -10.89
C SER A 17 -4.42 -21.29 -11.65
N GLY A 18 -5.29 -20.29 -11.79
CA GLY A 18 -4.91 -18.97 -12.23
C GLY A 18 -4.05 -18.37 -11.14
N ASN A 19 -2.75 -18.66 -11.17
CA ASN A 19 -1.75 -17.80 -10.56
C ASN A 19 -1.75 -16.49 -11.38
N GLN A 20 -2.82 -15.72 -11.26
CA GLN A 20 -2.75 -14.32 -11.57
C GLN A 20 -1.74 -13.79 -10.58
N SER A 21 -0.58 -13.38 -11.06
CA SER A 21 0.21 -12.36 -10.38
C SER A 21 -0.76 -11.21 -10.17
N ARG A 22 -1.44 -11.17 -9.02
CA ARG A 22 -2.30 -10.06 -8.63
C ARG A 22 -1.32 -8.89 -8.59
N GLY A 23 -1.29 -8.10 -9.65
CA GLY A 23 -0.52 -6.88 -9.67
C GLY A 23 -0.92 -6.13 -8.41
N SER A 24 0.03 -5.91 -7.51
CA SER A 24 -0.24 -5.27 -6.23
C SER A 24 -0.91 -3.94 -6.53
N THR A 25 -2.15 -3.77 -6.11
CA THR A 25 -2.82 -2.49 -6.29
C THR A 25 -2.12 -1.46 -5.41
N PRO A 26 -2.19 -0.16 -5.75
CA PRO A 26 -1.67 0.88 -4.86
C PRO A 26 -2.26 0.76 -3.44
N SER A 27 -3.53 0.36 -3.32
CA SER A 27 -4.18 0.11 -2.04
C SER A 27 -3.58 -1.07 -1.26
N ASP A 28 -3.07 -2.10 -1.94
CA ASP A 28 -2.35 -3.20 -1.29
C ASP A 28 -1.01 -2.73 -0.71
N PHE A 29 -0.31 -1.84 -1.42
CA PHE A 29 0.90 -1.21 -0.89
C PHE A 29 0.60 -0.41 0.39
N LEU A 30 -0.46 0.40 0.38
CA LEU A 30 -0.86 1.19 1.54
C LEU A 30 -1.16 0.32 2.77
N LYS A 31 -1.89 -0.79 2.56
CA LYS A 31 -2.15 -1.77 3.63
C LYS A 31 -0.86 -2.42 4.14
N ALA A 32 0.11 -2.66 3.27
CA ALA A 32 1.36 -3.30 3.64
C ALA A 32 2.29 -2.40 4.49
N VAL A 33 2.17 -1.07 4.35
CA VAL A 33 2.99 -0.10 5.09
C VAL A 33 2.34 0.43 6.37
N LEU A 34 1.07 0.13 6.64
CA LEU A 34 0.43 0.46 7.92
C LEU A 34 1.17 -0.22 9.08
N GLY A 35 1.40 0.55 10.15
CA GLY A 35 2.16 0.15 11.33
C GLY A 35 3.67 0.02 11.10
N ARG A 36 4.20 0.46 9.94
CA ARG A 36 5.63 0.38 9.61
C ARG A 36 6.26 1.76 9.50
N PRO A 37 7.60 1.85 9.67
CA PRO A 37 8.33 3.06 9.33
C PRO A 37 8.12 3.43 7.86
N VAL A 38 7.81 4.70 7.61
CA VAL A 38 7.65 5.28 6.28
C VAL A 38 8.39 6.60 6.17
N VAL A 39 8.65 7.01 4.93
CA VAL A 39 9.08 8.37 4.59
C VAL A 39 7.98 9.00 3.75
N VAL A 40 7.49 10.15 4.20
CA VAL A 40 6.50 10.97 3.50
C VAL A 40 7.21 12.23 3.02
N LYS A 41 7.32 12.41 1.70
CA LYS A 41 7.91 13.62 1.13
C LYS A 41 6.81 14.58 0.71
N LEU A 42 6.92 15.83 1.14
CA LEU A 42 6.02 16.89 0.72
C LEU A 42 6.49 17.56 -0.58
N ASN A 43 5.59 18.29 -1.22
CA ASN A 43 5.87 19.10 -2.40
C ASN A 43 6.95 20.17 -2.17
N THR A 44 7.20 20.55 -0.91
CA THR A 44 8.25 21.49 -0.49
C THR A 44 9.64 20.84 -0.37
N ALA A 45 9.75 19.55 -0.70
CA ALA A 45 10.93 18.70 -0.48
C ALA A 45 11.26 18.38 0.99
N THR A 46 10.48 18.87 1.96
CA THR A 46 10.52 18.45 3.36
C THR A 46 10.12 16.98 3.48
N GLU A 47 10.84 16.21 4.29
CA GLU A 47 10.61 14.79 4.54
C GLU A 47 10.16 14.56 5.98
N TYR A 48 9.06 13.84 6.16
CA TYR A 48 8.65 13.32 7.45
C TYR A 48 8.94 11.82 7.51
N ARG A 49 9.59 11.39 8.60
CA ARG A 49 9.90 9.99 8.85
C ARG A 49 9.22 9.57 10.14
N GLY A 50 8.46 8.49 10.12
CA GLY A 50 7.69 8.05 11.28
C GLY A 50 6.98 6.73 11.03
N ILE A 51 6.24 6.25 12.02
CA ILE A 51 5.41 5.04 11.92
C ILE A 51 4.05 5.42 11.35
N LEU A 52 3.66 4.81 10.23
CA LEU A 52 2.36 5.07 9.63
C LEU A 52 1.24 4.46 10.46
N THR A 53 0.37 5.29 11.06
CA THR A 53 -0.76 4.78 11.86
C THR A 53 -2.06 4.79 11.08
N CYS A 54 -2.32 5.86 10.33
CA CYS A 54 -3.54 6.00 9.53
C CYS A 54 -3.25 6.64 8.16
N LEU A 55 -4.01 6.22 7.17
CA LEU A 55 -4.02 6.78 5.82
C LEU A 55 -5.42 6.64 5.21
N ASP A 56 -5.90 7.68 4.52
CA ASP A 56 -7.18 7.66 3.80
C ASP A 56 -7.03 7.79 2.27
N GLY A 57 -8.16 7.77 1.56
CA GLY A 57 -8.21 7.91 0.10
C GLY A 57 -7.88 9.31 -0.44
N TYR A 58 -7.74 10.30 0.44
CA TYR A 58 -7.29 11.66 0.11
C TYR A 58 -5.82 11.89 0.47
N MET A 59 -5.12 10.83 0.88
CA MET A 59 -3.73 10.84 1.34
C MET A 59 -3.49 11.63 2.62
N ASN A 60 -4.50 11.86 3.46
CA ASN A 60 -4.25 12.38 4.81
C ASN A 60 -3.59 11.29 5.65
N ILE A 61 -2.52 11.64 6.34
CA ILE A 61 -1.63 10.70 7.01
C ILE A 61 -1.53 11.05 8.49
N ALA A 62 -1.66 10.05 9.35
CA ALA A 62 -1.20 10.15 10.73
C ALA A 62 0.10 9.36 10.88
N LEU A 63 1.10 9.98 11.49
CA LEU A 63 2.39 9.38 11.82
C LEU A 63 2.61 9.46 13.33
N GLU A 64 3.23 8.42 13.89
CA GLU A 64 3.80 8.42 15.23
C GLU A 64 5.33 8.47 15.16
N GLN A 65 5.97 8.89 16.25
CA GLN A 65 7.44 9.00 16.36
C GLN A 65 8.06 9.78 15.18
N THR A 66 7.43 10.88 14.83
CA THR A 66 7.67 11.63 13.61
C THR A 66 8.85 12.59 13.76
N GLU A 67 9.78 12.48 12.84
CA GLU A 67 10.91 13.38 12.66
C GLU A 67 10.77 14.12 11.33
N GLU A 68 11.17 15.39 11.32
CA GLU A 68 11.21 16.22 10.12
C GLU A 68 12.63 16.44 9.65
N TYR A 69 12.84 16.26 8.36
CA TYR A 69 14.10 16.42 7.69
C TYR A 69 13.97 17.45 6.56
N GLU A 70 14.89 18.39 6.52
CA GLU A 70 15.07 19.29 5.39
C GLU A 70 16.50 19.15 4.86
N ASN A 71 16.65 18.92 3.56
CA ASN A 71 17.94 18.67 2.92
C ASN A 71 18.76 17.53 3.58
N GLY A 72 18.07 16.56 4.19
CA GLY A 72 18.68 15.42 4.87
C GLY A 72 19.11 15.69 6.32
N GLU A 73 18.96 16.91 6.81
CA GLU A 73 19.22 17.25 8.21
C GLU A 73 17.95 17.16 9.04
N LEU A 74 18.06 16.57 10.24
CA LEU A 74 16.98 16.60 11.23
C LEU A 74 16.73 18.05 11.66
N LYS A 75 15.52 18.55 11.40
CA LYS A 75 15.09 19.87 11.83
C LYS A 75 14.24 19.83 13.08
N ASN A 76 13.38 18.83 13.20
CA ASN A 76 12.45 18.76 14.31
C ASN A 76 12.03 17.31 14.65
N ASN A 77 11.53 17.14 15.87
CA ASN A 77 10.89 15.91 16.34
C ASN A 77 9.51 16.26 16.89
N PHE A 78 8.48 15.72 16.24
CA PHE A 78 7.09 16.04 16.51
C PHE A 78 6.38 14.98 17.36
N GLY A 79 6.92 13.75 17.45
CA GLY A 79 6.19 12.63 18.03
C GLY A 79 4.97 12.28 17.17
N ASP A 80 3.78 12.71 17.57
CA ASP A 80 2.55 12.45 16.82
C ASP A 80 2.30 13.59 15.83
N ALA A 81 2.14 13.25 14.54
CA ALA A 81 1.96 14.22 13.48
C ALA A 81 0.78 13.85 12.56
N PHE A 82 0.06 14.87 12.10
CA PHE A 82 -0.99 14.73 11.09
C PHE A 82 -0.65 15.57 9.85
N ILE A 83 -0.49 14.90 8.70
CA ILE A 83 -0.10 15.50 7.44
C ILE A 83 -1.31 15.50 6.50
N ARG A 84 -1.59 16.67 5.91
CA ARG A 84 -2.68 16.83 4.95
C ARG A 84 -2.27 16.32 3.57
N GLY A 85 -3.11 15.48 2.96
CA GLY A 85 -2.76 14.73 1.76
C GLY A 85 -2.53 15.55 0.50
N ASN A 86 -3.08 16.76 0.40
CA ASN A 86 -2.86 17.64 -0.75
C ASN A 86 -1.40 18.13 -0.88
N ASN A 87 -0.60 18.04 0.18
CA ASN A 87 0.80 18.45 0.18
C ASN A 87 1.76 17.27 -0.05
N VAL A 88 1.26 16.04 -0.11
CA VAL A 88 2.07 14.82 -0.19
C VAL A 88 2.50 14.60 -1.65
N MET A 89 3.80 14.48 -1.86
CA MET A 89 4.39 14.13 -3.15
C MET A 89 4.48 12.61 -3.30
N TYR A 90 5.04 11.91 -2.30
CA TYR A 90 5.06 10.45 -2.26
C TYR A 90 5.16 9.90 -0.84
N ILE A 91 4.84 8.61 -0.73
CA ILE A 91 5.13 7.78 0.44
C ILE A 91 6.04 6.64 -0.01
N SER A 92 7.11 6.39 0.74
CA SER A 92 7.97 5.21 0.55
C SER A 92 8.09 4.44 1.85
N ALA A 93 8.19 3.10 1.76
CA ALA A 93 8.55 2.29 2.91
C ALA A 93 9.91 2.74 3.47
N GLY A 94 9.96 2.99 4.78
CA GLY A 94 11.21 3.22 5.48
C GLY A 94 12.02 1.93 5.49
N ARG A 95 13.35 2.04 5.43
CA ARG A 95 14.19 0.88 5.72
C ARG A 95 14.09 0.61 7.22
N SER A 96 13.55 -0.54 7.58
CA SER A 96 13.89 -1.15 8.87
C SER A 96 15.39 -1.43 8.81
N ALA A 97 16.15 -0.86 9.75
CA ALA A 97 17.54 -1.22 9.97
C ALA A 97 17.68 -2.69 10.34
#